data_AF-A0A914ZEV2-F1
#
_entry.id   AF-A0A914ZEV2-F1
#
_cell.length_a   1.000
_cell.length_b   1.000
_cell.length_c   1.000
_cell.angle_alpha   90.00
_cell.angle_beta   90.00
_cell.angle_gamma   90.00
#
_symmetry.space_group_name_H-M   'P 1'
#
loop_
_entity.id
_entity.type
_entity.pdbx_description
1 polymer ?
#
loop_
_entity_poly.entity_id
_entity_poly.type
_entity_poly.pdbx_seq_one_letter_code
_entity_poly.pdbx_strand_id
1 'polypeptide(L)'
;MVEAQNVCLPVKILRLQGSELENFFYTVLFPPLCVIGVIGNCLNLLVLLSSENRTRRSAGQRSSGLLVALAFCDILFLLLMVPHSLANFDNFGLNFSFRLYYLPLKVHLLSLANWCSAVTIWLIIAICTERLLGIRSLLRATGQWAFFTTTHLIIAIVFISGALTFYNHFSYHCVVKQLCNHSQIISKCFDVVQEAWPGNRTNFTPNAVRIYVRWSIILNVMLVIVLPIVTMVALNIALLFVVRKQSFLVYNRLNADLCSMNNGASSKRRTSGSIDKTAEGPTIQNNLFRRSIDQTMQFQAEHRVTVTVCAIVTCFTITQGPSAIMLSINFFFGTQRQSALWYHANTVTSCLKNGVPLTTPENRRFSLIR
;
A
#
# COMPACT_ATOMS: atom_id res chain seq x y z
N MET A 1 42.62 -5.31 -22.97
CA MET A 1 41.59 -5.57 -21.93
C MET A 1 42.21 -6.19 -20.67
N VAL A 2 43.36 -5.69 -20.18
CA VAL A 2 44.13 -6.35 -19.10
C VAL A 2 44.28 -5.51 -17.80
N GLU A 3 43.91 -4.23 -17.73
CA GLU A 3 44.26 -3.41 -16.55
C GLU A 3 43.17 -3.21 -15.49
N ALA A 4 41.91 -3.59 -15.71
CA ALA A 4 40.84 -3.28 -14.73
C ALA A 4 40.79 -4.22 -13.51
N GLN A 5 41.43 -5.40 -13.57
CA GLN A 5 41.39 -6.38 -12.48
C GLN A 5 42.31 -6.04 -11.30
N ASN A 6 43.36 -5.25 -11.53
CA ASN A 6 44.35 -4.90 -10.50
C ASN A 6 44.06 -3.57 -9.81
N VAL A 7 43.06 -2.82 -10.27
CA VAL A 7 42.66 -1.55 -9.67
C VAL A 7 41.74 -1.81 -8.50
N CYS A 8 42.14 -1.37 -7.31
CA CYS A 8 41.34 -1.44 -6.10
C CYS A 8 40.62 -0.11 -5.86
N LEU A 9 39.34 -0.17 -5.51
CA LEU A 9 38.53 1.02 -5.23
C LEU A 9 38.50 1.33 -3.72
N PRO A 10 38.47 2.60 -3.32
CA PRO A 10 38.32 2.99 -1.93
C PRO A 10 36.93 2.62 -1.40
N VAL A 11 36.86 2.23 -0.12
CA VAL A 11 35.64 1.75 0.57
C VAL A 11 34.45 2.72 0.40
N LYS A 12 34.71 4.03 0.37
CA LYS A 12 33.68 5.06 0.17
C LYS A 12 32.94 4.94 -1.17
N ILE A 13 33.59 4.43 -2.22
CA ILE A 13 33.00 4.21 -3.54
C ILE A 13 32.32 2.84 -3.61
N LEU A 14 32.76 1.88 -2.79
CA LEU A 14 32.09 0.60 -2.70
C LEU A 14 30.71 0.73 -2.06
N ARG A 15 30.50 1.65 -1.11
CA ARG A 15 29.19 1.83 -0.47
C ARG A 15 28.08 2.06 -1.49
N LEU A 16 26.99 1.30 -1.36
CA LEU A 16 25.85 1.31 -2.29
C LEU A 16 24.92 2.52 -2.11
N GLN A 17 25.14 3.33 -1.08
CA GLN A 17 24.33 4.51 -0.78
C GLN A 17 24.55 5.62 -1.82
N GLY A 18 23.47 6.12 -2.41
CA GLY A 18 23.48 7.29 -3.30
C GLY A 18 23.56 8.61 -2.53
N SER A 19 23.05 8.63 -1.28
CA SER A 19 23.06 9.81 -0.41
C SER A 19 23.09 9.45 1.09
N GLU A 20 23.51 10.39 1.94
CA GLU A 20 23.48 10.24 3.40
C GLU A 20 22.05 10.03 3.94
N LEU A 21 21.07 10.62 3.27
CA LEU A 21 19.66 10.46 3.61
C LEU A 21 19.20 9.03 3.34
N GLU A 22 19.50 8.47 2.17
CA GLU A 22 19.20 7.08 1.83
C GLU A 22 19.81 6.10 2.84
N ASN A 23 21.07 6.34 3.24
CA ASN A 23 21.72 5.56 4.28
C ASN A 23 20.96 5.62 5.61
N PHE A 24 20.61 6.82 6.09
CA PHE A 24 19.84 6.99 7.32
C PHE A 24 18.49 6.26 7.27
N PHE A 25 17.76 6.37 6.16
CA PHE A 25 16.47 5.70 5.99
C PHE A 25 16.60 4.17 6.11
N TYR A 26 17.55 3.57 5.39
CA TYR A 26 17.65 2.11 5.35
C TYR A 26 18.36 1.49 6.55
N THR A 27 19.21 2.24 7.26
CA THR A 27 19.93 1.72 8.43
C THR A 27 19.26 2.05 9.76
N VAL A 28 18.57 3.20 9.86
CA VAL A 28 17.96 3.67 11.12
C VAL A 28 16.45 3.54 11.11
N LEU A 29 15.77 4.01 10.06
CA LEU A 29 14.30 4.09 10.04
C LEU A 29 13.62 2.77 9.63
N PHE A 30 14.14 2.12 8.59
CA PHE A 30 13.53 0.92 8.02
C PHE A 30 13.52 -0.28 8.98
N PRO A 31 14.59 -0.62 9.72
CA PRO A 31 14.60 -1.84 10.53
C PRO A 31 13.51 -1.87 11.63
N PRO A 32 13.31 -0.79 12.42
CA PRO A 32 12.18 -0.73 13.36
C PRO A 32 10.81 -0.83 12.67
N LEU A 33 10.62 -0.14 11.54
CA LEU A 33 9.38 -0.20 10.76
C LEU A 33 9.10 -1.61 10.24
N CYS A 34 10.14 -2.31 9.78
CA CYS A 34 10.04 -3.69 9.31
C CYS A 34 9.62 -4.63 10.44
N VAL A 35 10.23 -4.53 11.63
CA VAL A 35 9.90 -5.37 12.79
C VAL A 35 8.45 -5.13 13.23
N ILE A 36 8.07 -3.86 13.43
CA ILE A 36 6.71 -3.50 13.84
C ILE A 36 5.69 -3.91 12.77
N GLY A 37 6.00 -3.67 11.50
CA GLY A 37 5.13 -3.98 10.38
C GLY A 37 4.91 -5.48 10.19
N VAL A 38 5.96 -6.30 10.29
CA VAL A 38 5.85 -7.76 10.21
C VAL A 38 5.06 -8.30 11.41
N ILE A 39 5.38 -7.88 12.64
CA ILE A 39 4.65 -8.33 13.84
C ILE A 39 3.17 -7.92 13.74
N GLY A 40 2.88 -6.67 13.40
CA GLY A 40 1.52 -6.15 13.28
C GLY A 40 0.69 -6.90 12.23
N ASN A 41 1.24 -7.14 11.05
CA ASN A 41 0.53 -7.88 10.00
C ASN A 41 0.42 -9.38 10.31
N CYS A 42 1.40 -9.99 10.98
CA CYS A 42 1.30 -11.36 11.47
C CYS A 42 0.19 -11.53 12.51
N LEU A 43 0.07 -10.58 13.45
CA LEU A 43 -1.03 -10.56 14.42
C LEU A 43 -2.38 -10.38 13.72
N ASN A 44 -2.46 -9.51 12.71
CA ASN A 44 -3.67 -9.34 11.92
C ASN A 44 -4.08 -10.65 11.23
N LEU A 45 -3.14 -11.34 10.58
CA LEU A 45 -3.39 -12.66 9.98
C LEU A 45 -3.82 -13.69 11.04
N LEU A 46 -3.14 -13.74 12.18
CA LEU A 46 -3.48 -14.66 13.26
C LEU A 46 -4.91 -14.45 13.77
N VAL A 47 -5.32 -13.21 14.00
CA VAL A 47 -6.67 -12.87 14.45
C VAL A 47 -7.71 -13.21 13.38
N LEU A 48 -7.44 -12.91 12.11
CA LEU A 48 -8.37 -13.18 11.02
C LEU A 48 -8.55 -14.69 10.76
N LEU A 49 -7.45 -15.45 10.79
CA LEU A 49 -7.49 -16.91 10.59
C LEU A 49 -8.02 -17.67 11.82
N SER A 50 -7.74 -17.20 13.04
CA SER A 50 -8.29 -17.81 14.26
C SER A 50 -9.81 -17.59 14.39
N SER A 51 -10.31 -16.45 13.90
CA SER A 51 -11.75 -16.15 13.84
C SER A 51 -12.49 -17.00 12.80
N GLU A 52 -11.83 -17.32 11.68
CA GLU A 52 -12.39 -18.18 10.62
C GLU A 52 -12.75 -19.57 11.15
N ASN A 53 -11.90 -20.17 11.99
CA ASN A 53 -12.14 -21.47 12.60
C ASN A 53 -13.32 -21.48 13.58
N ARG A 54 -13.71 -20.33 14.15
CA ARG A 54 -14.79 -20.22 15.15
C ARG A 54 -16.16 -19.93 14.53
N THR A 55 -16.23 -19.49 13.26
CA THR A 55 -17.41 -18.79 12.72
C THR A 55 -17.94 -19.35 11.39
N ARG A 56 -17.85 -20.68 11.18
CA ARG A 56 -18.47 -21.36 10.01
C ARG A 56 -20.01 -21.29 9.97
N ARG A 57 -20.68 -20.45 10.79
CA ARG A 57 -22.15 -20.45 10.98
C ARG A 57 -22.90 -19.11 10.92
N SER A 58 -22.30 -17.93 10.72
CA SER A 58 -23.13 -16.72 10.54
C SER A 58 -22.46 -15.55 9.78
N ALA A 59 -22.83 -15.40 8.51
CA ALA A 59 -23.21 -14.14 7.85
C ALA A 59 -22.35 -12.85 8.01
N GLY A 60 -21.04 -12.91 8.24
CA GLY A 60 -20.14 -11.73 8.31
C GLY A 60 -19.02 -11.70 7.26
N GLN A 61 -19.09 -12.54 6.23
CA GLN A 61 -17.94 -12.99 5.43
C GLN A 61 -17.89 -12.31 4.04
N ARG A 62 -17.48 -11.04 3.98
CA ARG A 62 -17.11 -10.39 2.70
C ARG A 62 -15.74 -9.70 2.76
N SER A 63 -15.41 -9.04 3.87
CA SER A 63 -14.17 -8.25 3.98
C SER A 63 -12.93 -9.02 4.45
N SER A 64 -13.04 -10.28 4.86
CA SER A 64 -11.91 -11.03 5.44
C SER A 64 -10.85 -11.39 4.40
N GLY A 65 -11.25 -11.77 3.18
CA GLY A 65 -10.32 -12.19 2.13
C GLY A 65 -9.41 -11.07 1.62
N LEU A 66 -9.97 -9.87 1.39
CA LEU A 66 -9.18 -8.70 0.99
C LEU A 66 -8.20 -8.26 2.08
N LEU A 67 -8.61 -8.32 3.35
CA LEU A 67 -7.78 -7.92 4.49
C LEU A 67 -6.63 -8.92 4.76
N VAL A 68 -6.89 -10.22 4.57
CA VAL A 68 -5.86 -11.26 4.60
C VAL A 68 -4.86 -11.08 3.47
N ALA A 69 -5.33 -10.84 2.24
CA ALA A 69 -4.47 -10.58 1.09
C ALA A 69 -3.60 -9.33 1.31
N LEU A 70 -4.17 -8.25 1.87
CA LEU A 70 -3.45 -7.02 2.20
C LEU A 70 -2.31 -7.29 3.21
N ALA A 71 -2.61 -7.96 4.32
CA ALA A 71 -1.62 -8.27 5.34
C ALA A 71 -0.49 -9.17 4.80
N PHE A 72 -0.82 -10.12 3.93
CA PHE A 72 0.17 -10.96 3.25
C PHE A 72 1.08 -10.15 2.31
N CYS A 73 0.49 -9.27 1.49
CA CYS A 73 1.24 -8.39 0.58
C CYS A 73 2.17 -7.44 1.34
N ASP A 74 1.72 -6.87 2.46
CA ASP A 74 2.54 -5.95 3.27
C ASP A 74 3.72 -6.67 3.94
N ILE A 75 3.53 -7.90 4.45
CA ILE A 75 4.63 -8.73 4.96
C ILE A 75 5.62 -9.04 3.85
N LEU A 76 5.13 -9.51 2.69
CA LEU A 76 5.97 -9.86 1.56
C LEU A 76 6.78 -8.64 1.07
N PHE A 77 6.14 -7.47 0.98
CA PHE A 77 6.80 -6.22 0.64
C PHE A 77 7.93 -5.88 1.62
N LEU A 78 7.68 -5.94 2.93
CA LEU A 78 8.70 -5.65 3.95
C LEU A 78 9.87 -6.64 3.86
N LEU A 79 9.59 -7.93 3.71
CA LEU A 79 10.62 -8.96 3.57
C LEU A 79 11.48 -8.77 2.31
N LEU A 80 10.88 -8.38 1.18
CA LEU A 80 11.60 -8.10 -0.07
C LEU A 80 12.53 -6.89 0.05
N MET A 81 12.24 -5.95 0.95
CA MET A 81 13.06 -4.77 1.22
C MET A 81 14.20 -5.03 2.23
N VAL A 82 14.17 -6.14 2.98
CA VAL A 82 15.23 -6.47 3.96
C VAL A 82 16.62 -6.62 3.32
N PRO A 83 16.82 -7.37 2.22
CA PRO A 83 18.14 -7.47 1.58
C PRO A 83 18.67 -6.11 1.13
N HIS A 84 17.76 -5.20 0.72
CA HIS A 84 18.13 -3.86 0.32
C HIS A 84 18.60 -3.00 1.51
N SER A 85 17.93 -3.12 2.66
CA SER A 85 18.36 -2.47 3.91
C SER A 85 19.71 -3.03 4.41
N LEU A 86 19.87 -4.35 4.42
CA LEU A 86 21.12 -5.01 4.83
C LEU A 86 22.32 -4.56 4.00
N ALA A 87 22.12 -4.33 2.69
CA ALA A 87 23.19 -3.87 1.80
C ALA A 87 23.80 -2.50 2.17
N ASN A 88 23.12 -1.69 3.00
CA ASN A 88 23.61 -0.40 3.44
C ASN A 88 24.44 -0.46 4.74
N PHE A 89 24.38 -1.55 5.50
CA PHE A 89 25.27 -1.74 6.65
C PHE A 89 26.65 -2.16 6.18
N ASP A 90 27.72 -1.50 6.63
CA ASP A 90 29.10 -1.83 6.21
C ASP A 90 29.44 -3.31 6.40
N ASN A 91 28.98 -3.93 7.50
CA ASN A 91 29.20 -5.34 7.79
C ASN A 91 28.68 -6.28 6.71
N PHE A 92 27.53 -5.97 6.08
CA PHE A 92 26.94 -6.81 5.03
C PHE A 92 27.25 -6.27 3.64
N GLY A 93 27.17 -4.96 3.49
CA GLY A 93 27.43 -4.22 2.26
C GLY A 93 28.87 -4.32 1.78
N LEU A 94 29.85 -4.62 2.61
CA LEU A 94 31.25 -4.86 2.18
C LEU A 94 31.61 -6.35 2.06
N ASN A 95 30.73 -7.26 2.52
CA ASN A 95 30.97 -8.69 2.39
C ASN A 95 30.89 -9.15 0.93
N PHE A 96 31.93 -9.87 0.49
CA PHE A 96 32.04 -10.40 -0.87
C PHE A 96 30.87 -11.32 -1.23
N SER A 97 30.59 -12.33 -0.38
CA SER A 97 29.55 -13.33 -0.62
C SER A 97 28.16 -12.70 -0.73
N PHE A 98 27.83 -11.76 0.16
CA PHE A 98 26.55 -11.07 0.13
C PHE A 98 26.39 -10.28 -1.18
N ARG A 99 27.41 -9.51 -1.59
CA ARG A 99 27.39 -8.76 -2.85
C ARG A 99 27.23 -9.64 -4.08
N LEU A 100 27.90 -10.79 -4.11
CA LEU A 100 27.87 -11.69 -5.27
C LEU A 100 26.42 -12.11 -5.59
N TYR A 101 25.63 -12.43 -4.58
CA TYR A 101 24.23 -12.82 -4.75
C TYR A 101 23.28 -11.62 -4.84
N TYR A 102 23.48 -10.59 -4.03
CA TYR A 102 22.56 -9.45 -3.95
C TYR A 102 22.61 -8.57 -5.20
N LEU A 103 23.79 -8.29 -5.77
CA LEU A 103 23.90 -7.32 -6.87
C LEU A 103 23.15 -7.73 -8.15
N PRO A 104 23.22 -8.99 -8.63
CA PRO A 104 22.39 -9.44 -9.74
C PRO A 104 20.89 -9.47 -9.38
N LEU A 105 20.57 -9.87 -8.14
CA LEU A 105 19.20 -10.07 -7.69
C LEU A 105 18.47 -8.77 -7.32
N LYS A 106 19.23 -7.68 -7.07
CA LYS A 106 18.73 -6.38 -6.59
C LYS A 106 17.55 -5.85 -7.42
N VAL A 107 17.68 -5.84 -8.75
CA VAL A 107 16.64 -5.30 -9.64
C VAL A 107 15.39 -6.15 -9.57
N HIS A 108 15.53 -7.48 -9.49
CA HIS A 108 14.41 -8.40 -9.39
C HIS A 108 13.68 -8.29 -8.04
N LEU A 109 14.41 -8.16 -6.93
CA LEU A 109 13.80 -7.93 -5.61
C LEU A 109 13.03 -6.62 -5.56
N LEU A 110 13.62 -5.55 -6.11
CA LEU A 110 12.94 -4.25 -6.16
C LEU A 110 11.73 -4.28 -7.09
N SER A 111 11.80 -5.02 -8.20
CA SER A 111 10.66 -5.25 -9.09
C SER A 111 9.53 -6.01 -8.38
N LEU A 112 9.85 -7.05 -7.61
CA LEU A 112 8.85 -7.79 -6.82
C LEU A 112 8.25 -6.92 -5.71
N ALA A 113 9.06 -6.08 -5.06
CA ALA A 113 8.58 -5.14 -4.05
C ALA A 113 7.61 -4.11 -4.67
N ASN A 114 7.93 -3.59 -5.87
CA ASN A 114 7.04 -2.70 -6.60
C ASN A 114 5.74 -3.39 -7.02
N TRP A 115 5.80 -4.67 -7.43
CA TRP A 115 4.60 -5.47 -7.69
C TRP A 115 3.72 -5.63 -6.43
N CYS A 116 4.32 -6.02 -5.29
CA CYS A 116 3.59 -6.15 -4.03
C CYS A 116 2.95 -4.82 -3.62
N SER A 117 3.67 -3.71 -3.78
CA SER A 117 3.15 -2.36 -3.55
C SER A 117 1.93 -2.05 -4.41
N ALA A 118 2.00 -2.36 -5.71
CA ALA A 118 0.90 -2.12 -6.64
C ALA A 118 -0.35 -2.89 -6.23
N VAL A 119 -0.17 -4.15 -5.85
CA VAL A 119 -1.25 -5.01 -5.33
C VAL A 119 -1.85 -4.41 -4.06
N THR A 120 -1.03 -4.03 -3.07
CA THR A 120 -1.49 -3.38 -1.83
C THR A 120 -2.35 -2.14 -2.11
N ILE A 121 -1.92 -1.26 -3.02
CA ILE A 121 -2.67 -0.04 -3.38
C ILE A 121 -4.06 -0.39 -3.94
N TRP A 122 -4.13 -1.32 -4.87
CA TRP A 122 -5.41 -1.75 -5.47
C TRP A 122 -6.29 -2.51 -4.48
N LEU A 123 -5.72 -3.32 -3.59
CA LEU A 123 -6.46 -3.97 -2.50
C LEU A 123 -7.07 -2.94 -1.55
N ILE A 124 -6.36 -1.86 -1.21
CA ILE A 124 -6.91 -0.78 -0.38
C ILE A 124 -8.12 -0.12 -1.06
N ILE A 125 -8.04 0.15 -2.36
CA ILE A 125 -9.18 0.71 -3.12
C ILE A 125 -10.34 -0.27 -3.17
N ALA A 126 -10.07 -1.56 -3.37
CA ALA A 126 -11.09 -2.61 -3.35
C ALA A 126 -11.78 -2.67 -1.98
N ILE A 127 -11.02 -2.61 -0.88
CA ILE A 127 -11.56 -2.57 0.49
C ILE A 127 -12.41 -1.30 0.67
N CYS A 128 -11.95 -0.13 0.23
CA CYS A 128 -12.72 1.12 0.35
C CYS A 128 -14.03 1.05 -0.44
N THR A 129 -13.99 0.48 -1.64
CA THR A 129 -15.16 0.31 -2.50
C THR A 129 -16.14 -0.70 -1.89
N GLU A 130 -15.64 -1.83 -1.37
CA GLU A 130 -16.46 -2.82 -0.68
C GLU A 130 -17.15 -2.20 0.54
N ARG A 131 -16.45 -1.37 1.32
CA ARG A 131 -17.04 -0.67 2.48
C ARG A 131 -18.13 0.30 2.06
N LEU A 132 -17.90 1.10 1.03
CA LEU A 132 -18.89 2.04 0.51
C LEU A 132 -20.13 1.31 -0.05
N LEU A 133 -19.92 0.21 -0.77
CA LEU A 133 -20.98 -0.65 -1.28
C LEU A 133 -21.71 -1.38 -0.16
N GLY A 134 -21.01 -1.85 0.87
CA GLY A 134 -21.57 -2.49 2.06
C GLY A 134 -22.55 -1.55 2.78
N ILE A 135 -22.18 -0.29 2.95
CA ILE A 135 -23.06 0.73 3.55
C ILE A 135 -24.32 0.97 2.69
N ARG A 136 -24.19 0.97 1.36
CA ARG A 136 -25.36 1.11 0.46
C ARG A 136 -26.19 -0.17 0.32
N SER A 137 -25.57 -1.34 0.51
CA SER A 137 -26.14 -2.67 0.20
C SER A 137 -26.60 -3.49 1.40
N LEU A 138 -26.70 -2.89 2.60
CA LEU A 138 -27.46 -3.46 3.73
C LEU A 138 -28.91 -3.88 3.33
N LEU A 139 -29.38 -3.45 2.15
CA LEU A 139 -30.68 -3.78 1.54
C LEU A 139 -30.67 -4.98 0.54
N ARG A 140 -29.54 -5.57 0.14
CA ARG A 140 -29.53 -6.65 -0.87
C ARG A 140 -28.70 -7.86 -0.42
N ALA A 141 -29.29 -8.63 0.49
CA ALA A 141 -28.75 -9.88 1.01
C ALA A 141 -28.78 -11.00 -0.06
N THR A 142 -27.66 -11.25 -0.72
CA THR A 142 -27.36 -12.56 -1.36
C THR A 142 -25.89 -12.92 -1.06
N GLY A 143 -25.67 -14.13 -0.51
CA GLY A 143 -24.49 -14.46 0.28
C GLY A 143 -23.43 -15.36 -0.38
N GLN A 144 -23.78 -16.19 -1.37
CA GLN A 144 -22.84 -17.18 -1.94
C GLN A 144 -22.11 -16.69 -3.19
N TRP A 145 -22.77 -15.89 -4.04
CA TRP A 145 -22.15 -15.30 -5.24
C TRP A 145 -21.02 -14.31 -4.90
N ALA A 146 -21.05 -13.70 -3.72
CA ALA A 146 -20.08 -12.69 -3.30
C ALA A 146 -18.68 -13.26 -3.03
N PHE A 147 -18.56 -14.48 -2.48
CA PHE A 147 -17.25 -15.05 -2.12
C PHE A 147 -16.38 -15.36 -3.34
N PHE A 148 -16.92 -16.11 -4.31
CA PHE A 148 -16.22 -16.40 -5.56
C PHE A 148 -15.87 -15.11 -6.32
N THR A 149 -16.75 -14.11 -6.29
CA THR A 149 -16.50 -12.80 -6.88
C THR A 149 -15.32 -12.09 -6.22
N THR A 150 -15.20 -12.10 -4.88
CA THR A 150 -14.07 -11.50 -4.16
C THR A 150 -12.75 -12.22 -4.44
N THR A 151 -12.75 -13.55 -4.48
CA THR A 151 -11.53 -14.31 -4.82
C THR A 151 -11.09 -14.04 -6.26
N HIS A 152 -12.01 -14.03 -7.22
CA HIS A 152 -11.70 -13.65 -8.60
C HIS A 152 -11.18 -12.21 -8.71
N LEU A 153 -11.74 -11.29 -7.93
CA LEU A 153 -11.26 -9.90 -7.85
C LEU A 153 -9.81 -9.83 -7.35
N ILE A 154 -9.48 -10.55 -6.27
CA ILE A 154 -8.09 -10.59 -5.74
C ILE A 154 -7.14 -11.15 -6.79
N ILE A 155 -7.50 -12.28 -7.41
CA ILE A 155 -6.72 -12.90 -8.47
C ILE A 155 -6.49 -11.91 -9.62
N ALA A 156 -7.56 -11.24 -10.09
CA ALA A 156 -7.46 -10.24 -11.14
C ALA A 156 -6.53 -9.07 -10.75
N ILE A 157 -6.65 -8.55 -9.52
CA ILE A 157 -5.78 -7.47 -9.01
C ILE A 157 -4.32 -7.90 -9.03
N VAL A 158 -4.01 -9.11 -8.54
CA VAL A 158 -2.64 -9.65 -8.47
C VAL A 158 -2.06 -9.80 -9.88
N PHE A 159 -2.80 -10.41 -10.81
CA PHE A 159 -2.34 -10.65 -12.17
C PHE A 159 -2.20 -9.35 -12.99
N ILE A 160 -3.20 -8.46 -12.94
CA ILE A 160 -3.16 -7.19 -13.69
C ILE A 160 -2.02 -6.30 -13.16
N SER A 161 -1.88 -6.20 -11.84
CA SER A 161 -0.77 -5.42 -11.24
C SER A 161 0.59 -6.04 -11.58
N GLY A 162 0.68 -7.37 -11.62
CA GLY A 162 1.89 -8.08 -12.04
C GLY A 162 2.25 -7.77 -13.49
N ALA A 163 1.29 -7.87 -14.41
CA ALA A 163 1.49 -7.55 -15.82
C ALA A 163 1.93 -6.09 -16.03
N LEU A 164 1.33 -5.14 -15.30
CA LEU A 164 1.68 -3.71 -15.38
C LEU A 164 3.07 -3.40 -14.82
N THR A 165 3.58 -4.19 -13.86
CA THR A 165 4.87 -3.95 -13.20
C THR A 165 6.00 -4.85 -13.73
N PHE A 166 5.68 -5.86 -14.54
CA PHE A 166 6.62 -6.86 -15.06
C PHE A 166 7.79 -6.26 -15.85
N TYR A 167 7.56 -5.14 -16.56
CA TYR A 167 8.61 -4.45 -17.32
C TYR A 167 9.82 -4.05 -16.45
N ASN A 168 9.64 -3.86 -15.13
CA ASN A 168 10.73 -3.52 -14.21
C ASN A 168 11.80 -4.60 -14.08
N HIS A 169 11.46 -5.85 -14.41
CA HIS A 169 12.41 -6.95 -14.39
C HIS A 169 13.45 -6.85 -15.52
N PHE A 170 13.11 -6.16 -16.61
CA PHE A 170 13.94 -6.01 -17.81
C PHE A 170 14.26 -4.55 -18.15
N SER A 171 13.84 -3.59 -17.32
CA SER A 171 14.08 -2.16 -17.57
C SER A 171 15.55 -1.77 -17.40
N TYR A 172 16.33 -2.58 -16.66
CA TYR A 172 17.73 -2.34 -16.39
C TYR A 172 18.60 -3.52 -16.81
N HIS A 173 19.72 -3.21 -17.46
CA HIS A 173 20.77 -4.17 -17.76
C HIS A 173 21.94 -3.97 -16.80
N CYS A 174 22.15 -4.93 -15.89
CA CYS A 174 23.20 -4.85 -14.87
C CYS A 174 24.45 -5.65 -15.28
N VAL A 175 25.59 -4.97 -15.28
CA VAL A 175 26.90 -5.59 -15.52
C VAL A 175 27.65 -5.67 -14.20
N VAL A 176 28.01 -6.88 -13.80
CA VAL A 176 28.84 -7.15 -12.62
C VAL A 176 30.29 -7.27 -13.05
N LYS A 177 31.20 -6.61 -12.34
CA LYS A 177 32.65 -6.71 -12.53
C LYS A 177 33.34 -7.02 -11.23
N GLN A 178 34.35 -7.86 -11.31
CA GLN A 178 35.27 -8.16 -10.23
C GLN A 178 36.52 -7.28 -10.38
N LEU A 179 36.96 -6.68 -9.27
CA LEU A 179 38.12 -5.81 -9.17
C LEU A 179 39.03 -6.27 -8.03
N CYS A 180 40.23 -5.70 -7.97
CA CYS A 180 41.22 -5.94 -6.93
C CYS A 180 41.53 -7.45 -6.77
N ASN A 181 41.99 -8.10 -7.84
CA ASN A 181 42.32 -9.53 -7.87
C ASN A 181 41.20 -10.42 -7.28
N HIS A 182 39.96 -10.21 -7.74
CA HIS A 182 38.75 -10.92 -7.30
C HIS A 182 38.30 -10.68 -5.85
N SER A 183 38.86 -9.69 -5.14
CA SER A 183 38.43 -9.36 -3.76
C SER A 183 37.27 -8.37 -3.70
N GLN A 184 37.01 -7.60 -4.76
CA GLN A 184 35.95 -6.58 -4.80
C GLN A 184 34.96 -6.85 -5.93
N ILE A 185 33.66 -6.69 -5.64
CA ILE A 185 32.59 -6.79 -6.65
C ILE A 185 31.86 -5.45 -6.73
N ILE A 186 31.68 -4.98 -7.96
CA ILE A 186 30.83 -3.83 -8.27
C ILE A 186 29.85 -4.22 -9.38
N SER A 187 28.63 -3.71 -9.30
CA SER A 187 27.64 -3.82 -10.38
C SER A 187 27.16 -2.45 -10.78
N LYS A 188 27.03 -2.22 -12.09
CA LYS A 188 26.40 -1.02 -12.61
C LYS A 188 25.22 -1.43 -13.50
N CYS A 189 24.08 -0.82 -13.25
CA CYS A 189 22.85 -1.05 -14.00
C CYS A 189 22.61 0.12 -14.95
N PHE A 190 22.40 -0.19 -16.21
CA PHE A 190 22.11 0.79 -17.25
C PHE A 190 20.65 0.72 -17.64
N ASP A 191 20.03 1.88 -17.85
CA ASP A 191 18.66 1.98 -18.36
C ASP A 191 18.61 1.51 -19.81
N VAL A 192 17.68 0.61 -20.11
CA VAL A 192 17.48 0.05 -21.45
C VAL A 192 16.94 1.10 -22.44
N VAL A 193 16.26 2.15 -21.94
CA VAL A 193 15.69 3.23 -22.76
C VAL A 193 16.76 4.21 -23.24
N GLN A 194 17.93 4.26 -22.61
CA GLN A 194 18.99 5.21 -22.96
C GLN A 194 19.60 4.91 -24.35
N GLU A 195 19.75 5.94 -25.20
CA GLU A 195 20.20 5.77 -26.58
C GLU A 195 21.67 5.32 -26.69
N ALA A 196 22.54 5.85 -25.82
CA ALA A 196 23.95 5.47 -25.73
C ALA A 196 24.37 5.23 -24.28
N TRP A 197 25.15 4.17 -24.05
CA TRP A 197 25.72 3.90 -22.73
C TRP A 197 27.02 4.69 -22.50
N PRO A 198 27.37 4.99 -21.24
CA PRO A 198 28.59 5.71 -20.90
C PRO A 198 29.83 5.08 -21.56
N GLY A 199 30.68 5.91 -22.17
CA GLY A 199 31.86 5.45 -22.92
C GLY A 199 31.63 5.17 -24.40
N ASN A 200 30.67 5.87 -25.04
CA ASN A 200 30.36 5.79 -26.47
C ASN A 200 30.00 4.36 -26.95
N ARG A 201 29.38 3.56 -26.08
CA ARG A 201 28.91 2.22 -26.43
C ARG A 201 27.47 2.30 -26.93
N THR A 202 27.22 1.75 -28.10
CA THR A 202 25.87 1.62 -28.62
C THR A 202 25.08 0.64 -27.75
N ASN A 203 23.84 1.00 -27.45
CA ASN A 203 22.97 0.12 -26.69
C ASN A 203 22.54 -1.05 -27.60
N PHE A 204 22.81 -2.28 -27.17
CA PHE A 204 22.53 -3.52 -27.93
C PHE A 204 21.09 -4.00 -27.80
N THR A 205 20.28 -3.37 -26.96
CA THR A 205 18.88 -3.79 -26.77
C THR A 205 18.04 -3.49 -28.01
N PRO A 206 17.18 -4.44 -28.43
CA PRO A 206 16.35 -4.27 -29.62
C PRO A 206 15.34 -3.13 -29.44
N ASN A 207 15.07 -2.40 -30.53
CA ASN A 207 14.17 -1.22 -30.51
C ASN A 207 12.76 -1.56 -30.03
N ALA A 208 12.24 -2.75 -30.35
CA ALA A 208 10.93 -3.20 -29.88
C ALA A 208 10.83 -3.25 -28.34
N VAL A 209 11.87 -3.73 -27.67
CA VAL A 209 11.92 -3.79 -26.19
C VAL A 209 11.99 -2.39 -25.60
N ARG A 210 12.74 -1.47 -26.21
CA ARG A 210 12.80 -0.07 -25.74
C ARG A 210 11.46 0.64 -25.82
N ILE A 211 10.76 0.47 -26.95
CA ILE A 211 9.42 1.03 -27.14
C ILE A 211 8.45 0.44 -26.10
N TYR A 212 8.47 -0.88 -25.92
CA TYR A 212 7.65 -1.55 -24.90
C TYR A 212 7.92 -1.04 -23.48
N VAL A 213 9.19 -0.94 -23.06
CA VAL A 213 9.57 -0.45 -21.74
C VAL A 213 9.14 1.01 -21.57
N ARG A 214 9.33 1.86 -22.58
CA ARG A 214 8.94 3.27 -22.54
C ARG A 214 7.43 3.44 -22.31
N TRP A 215 6.60 2.71 -23.06
CA TRP A 215 5.15 2.75 -22.87
C TRP A 215 4.72 2.15 -21.53
N SER A 216 5.38 1.08 -21.08
CA SER A 216 5.08 0.42 -19.80
C SER A 216 5.38 1.33 -18.60
N ILE A 217 6.46 2.12 -18.64
CA ILE A 217 6.76 3.14 -17.62
C ILE A 217 5.61 4.14 -17.51
N ILE A 218 5.15 4.68 -18.65
CA ILE A 218 4.06 5.66 -18.68
C ILE A 218 2.76 5.06 -18.14
N LEU A 219 2.39 3.87 -18.62
CA LEU A 219 1.19 3.17 -18.17
C LEU A 219 1.24 2.85 -16.67
N ASN A 220 2.39 2.41 -16.16
CA ASN A 220 2.56 2.15 -14.73
C ASN A 220 2.40 3.41 -13.89
N VAL A 221 2.95 4.56 -14.32
CA VAL A 221 2.74 5.83 -13.62
C VAL A 221 1.26 6.21 -13.59
N MET A 222 0.58 6.11 -14.73
CA MET A 222 -0.83 6.51 -14.82
C MET A 222 -1.76 5.56 -14.06
N LEU A 223 -1.57 4.24 -14.18
CA LEU A 223 -2.50 3.23 -13.67
C LEU A 223 -2.16 2.72 -12.28
N VAL A 224 -0.90 2.72 -11.85
CA VAL A 224 -0.50 2.21 -10.52
C VAL A 224 -0.35 3.34 -9.50
N ILE A 225 -0.18 4.58 -9.96
CA ILE A 225 0.04 5.72 -9.08
C ILE A 225 -1.10 6.73 -9.20
N VAL A 226 -1.24 7.38 -10.35
CA VAL A 226 -2.16 8.52 -10.49
C VAL A 226 -3.61 8.10 -10.32
N LEU A 227 -4.05 7.08 -11.06
CA LEU A 227 -5.43 6.60 -11.02
C LEU A 227 -5.82 6.12 -9.61
N PRO A 228 -5.04 5.25 -8.93
CA PRO A 228 -5.34 4.85 -7.57
C PRO A 228 -5.48 6.01 -6.60
N ILE A 229 -4.63 7.03 -6.69
CA ILE A 229 -4.68 8.18 -5.78
C ILE A 229 -5.94 9.00 -6.00
N VAL A 230 -6.28 9.29 -7.27
CA VAL A 230 -7.52 10.01 -7.61
C VAL A 230 -8.74 9.22 -7.15
N THR A 231 -8.78 7.92 -7.45
CA THR A 231 -9.87 7.03 -7.02
C THR A 231 -9.98 6.98 -5.50
N MET A 232 -8.85 6.89 -4.80
CA MET A 232 -8.83 6.84 -3.34
C MET A 232 -9.37 8.15 -2.75
N VAL A 233 -8.87 9.31 -3.19
CA VAL A 233 -9.36 10.62 -2.72
C VAL A 233 -10.87 10.75 -2.96
N ALA A 234 -11.35 10.37 -4.15
CA ALA A 234 -12.77 10.39 -4.47
C ALA A 234 -13.60 9.46 -3.56
N LEU A 235 -13.14 8.23 -3.33
CA LEU A 235 -13.78 7.28 -2.43
C LEU A 235 -13.79 7.79 -0.98
N ASN A 236 -12.73 8.47 -0.54
CA ASN A 236 -12.61 8.98 0.82
C ASN A 236 -13.57 10.14 1.07
N ILE A 237 -13.71 11.04 0.10
CA ILE A 237 -14.71 12.12 0.13
C ILE A 237 -16.12 11.51 0.16
N ALA A 238 -16.39 10.51 -0.68
CA ALA A 238 -17.68 9.84 -0.71
C ALA A 238 -17.99 9.13 0.62
N LEU A 239 -17.00 8.45 1.21
CA LEU A 239 -17.12 7.76 2.49
C LEU A 239 -17.38 8.76 3.63
N LEU A 240 -16.66 9.88 3.67
CA LEU A 240 -16.87 10.93 4.66
C LEU A 240 -18.28 11.53 4.56
N PHE A 241 -18.77 11.76 3.34
CA PHE A 241 -20.12 12.26 3.11
C PHE A 241 -21.18 11.28 3.63
N VAL A 242 -21.00 9.98 3.35
CA VAL A 242 -21.91 8.93 3.81
C VAL A 242 -21.90 8.81 5.33
N VAL A 243 -20.71 8.79 5.96
CA VAL A 243 -20.56 8.73 7.42
C VAL A 243 -21.21 9.95 8.10
N ARG A 244 -21.01 11.15 7.53
CA ARG A 244 -21.60 12.38 8.08
C ARG A 244 -23.13 12.38 7.99
N LYS A 245 -23.68 11.85 6.89
CA LYS A 245 -25.13 11.66 6.74
C LYS A 245 -25.68 10.65 7.75
N GLN A 246 -24.96 9.56 7.97
CA GLN A 246 -25.33 8.52 8.94
C GLN A 246 -25.27 9.02 10.38
N SER A 247 -24.22 9.74 10.78
CA SER A 247 -24.10 10.30 12.13
C SER A 247 -25.20 11.33 12.44
N PHE A 248 -25.59 12.14 11.46
CA PHE A 248 -26.72 13.06 11.58
C PHE A 248 -28.06 12.32 11.79
N LEU A 249 -28.30 11.24 11.04
CA LEU A 249 -29.52 10.42 11.20
C LEU A 249 -29.57 9.73 12.58
N VAL A 250 -28.44 9.28 13.10
CA VAL A 250 -28.36 8.71 14.46
C VAL A 250 -28.66 9.76 15.51
N TYR A 251 -28.06 10.95 15.40
CA TYR A 251 -28.32 12.04 16.32
C TYR A 251 -29.82 12.39 16.36
N ASN A 252 -30.47 12.48 15.19
CA ASN A 252 -31.90 12.75 15.11
C ASN A 252 -32.77 11.61 15.70
N ARG A 253 -32.40 10.34 15.51
CA ARG A 253 -33.11 9.22 16.15
C ARG A 253 -32.99 9.25 17.66
N LEU A 254 -31.77 9.43 18.19
CA LEU A 254 -31.54 9.55 19.63
C LEU A 254 -32.33 10.72 20.23
N ASN A 255 -32.38 11.85 19.52
CA ASN A 255 -33.13 13.02 19.97
C ASN A 255 -34.66 12.78 19.93
N ALA A 256 -35.17 12.03 18.95
CA ALA A 256 -36.57 11.63 18.89
C ALA A 256 -36.96 10.66 20.01
N ASP A 257 -36.08 9.70 20.34
CA ASP A 257 -36.30 8.75 21.43
C ASP A 257 -36.28 9.45 22.81
N LEU A 258 -35.38 10.42 23.03
CA LEU A 258 -35.40 11.28 24.21
C LEU A 258 -36.72 12.05 24.35
N CYS A 259 -37.25 12.61 23.25
CA CYS A 259 -38.54 13.29 23.24
C CYS A 259 -39.72 12.33 23.54
N SER A 260 -39.67 11.10 23.04
CA SER A 260 -40.70 10.07 23.31
C SER A 260 -40.73 9.68 24.81
N MET A 261 -39.57 9.49 25.43
CA MET A 261 -39.49 9.16 26.86
C MET A 261 -40.01 10.30 27.75
N ASN A 262 -39.77 11.56 27.37
CA ASN A 262 -40.23 12.72 28.14
C ASN A 262 -41.76 12.90 28.06
N ASN A 263 -42.36 12.59 26.90
CA ASN A 263 -43.82 12.64 26.72
C ASN A 263 -44.55 11.42 27.36
N GLY A 264 -43.93 10.24 27.36
CA GLY A 264 -44.47 9.03 27.99
C GLY A 264 -44.49 9.07 29.52
N ALA A 265 -43.56 9.80 30.15
CA ALA A 265 -43.53 10.01 31.59
C ALA A 265 -44.70 10.89 32.09
N SER A 266 -45.18 11.82 31.28
CA SER A 266 -46.34 12.67 31.61
C SER A 266 -47.70 11.98 31.46
N SER A 267 -47.80 10.91 30.65
CA SER A 267 -49.08 10.22 30.40
C SER A 267 -49.41 9.15 31.45
N LYS A 268 -48.41 8.59 32.14
CA LYS A 268 -48.63 7.53 33.16
C LYS A 268 -49.22 8.00 34.51
N ARG A 269 -49.56 9.28 34.65
CA ARG A 269 -50.16 9.83 35.88
C ARG A 269 -51.67 10.08 35.79
N ARG A 270 -52.34 9.68 34.70
CA ARG A 270 -53.75 9.97 34.46
C ARG A 270 -54.57 8.80 33.89
N THR A 271 -54.46 7.60 34.46
CA THR A 271 -55.53 6.59 34.36
C THR A 271 -55.29 5.51 35.41
N SER A 272 -55.70 5.79 36.64
CA SER A 272 -56.07 4.75 37.61
C SER A 272 -57.58 4.60 37.50
N GLY A 273 -58.03 3.56 36.80
CA GLY A 273 -59.45 3.31 36.60
C GLY A 273 -59.71 2.19 35.61
N SER A 274 -60.14 1.05 36.15
CA SER A 274 -60.76 -0.10 35.50
C SER A 274 -59.85 -1.18 34.91
N ILE A 275 -59.95 -2.33 35.59
CA ILE A 275 -59.55 -3.67 35.23
C ILE A 275 -60.22 -4.07 33.90
N ASP A 276 -59.44 -4.57 32.95
CA ASP A 276 -59.92 -5.68 32.12
C ASP A 276 -58.77 -6.57 31.63
N LYS A 277 -58.98 -7.88 31.77
CA LYS A 277 -58.00 -8.94 31.47
C LYS A 277 -58.18 -9.40 30.04
N THR A 278 -57.31 -8.97 29.13
CA THR A 278 -57.01 -9.70 27.88
C THR A 278 -55.49 -9.69 27.68
N ALA A 279 -54.87 -10.82 28.00
CA ALA A 279 -53.43 -11.00 28.01
C ALA A 279 -52.95 -11.60 26.68
N GLU A 280 -52.76 -10.76 25.65
CA GLU A 280 -51.96 -11.08 24.46
C GLU A 280 -51.02 -9.92 24.03
N GLY A 281 -50.80 -8.94 24.90
CA GLY A 281 -50.12 -7.68 24.56
C GLY A 281 -48.62 -7.47 24.87
N PRO A 282 -47.88 -8.22 25.72
CA PRO A 282 -46.51 -7.79 26.08
C PRO A 282 -45.42 -8.31 25.13
N THR A 283 -45.67 -9.42 24.43
CA THR A 283 -44.62 -10.14 23.69
C THR A 283 -44.24 -9.45 22.39
N ILE A 284 -45.21 -8.85 21.69
CA ILE A 284 -44.98 -8.17 20.40
C ILE A 284 -44.19 -6.88 20.59
N GLN A 285 -44.54 -6.06 21.60
CA GLN A 285 -43.85 -4.79 21.86
C GLN A 285 -42.42 -5.01 22.36
N ASN A 286 -42.20 -6.03 23.20
CA ASN A 286 -40.86 -6.42 23.64
C ASN A 286 -40.00 -6.96 22.48
N ASN A 287 -40.58 -7.72 21.55
CA ASN A 287 -39.88 -8.22 20.36
C ASN A 287 -39.52 -7.10 19.37
N LEU A 288 -40.40 -6.09 19.22
CA LEU A 288 -40.17 -4.94 18.35
C LEU A 288 -39.11 -3.99 18.92
N PHE A 289 -39.15 -3.77 20.24
CA PHE A 289 -38.14 -2.99 20.96
C PHE A 289 -36.76 -3.67 20.94
N ARG A 290 -36.73 -5.00 21.12
CA ARG A 290 -35.48 -5.77 21.03
C ARG A 290 -34.89 -5.74 19.62
N ARG A 291 -35.71 -5.84 18.57
CA ARG A 291 -35.28 -5.64 17.17
C ARG A 291 -34.72 -4.25 16.92
N SER A 292 -35.34 -3.21 17.50
CA SER A 292 -34.85 -1.82 17.42
C SER A 292 -33.48 -1.64 18.09
N ILE A 293 -33.30 -2.21 19.29
CA ILE A 293 -32.02 -2.18 20.01
C ILE A 293 -30.93 -2.94 19.24
N ASP A 294 -31.23 -4.15 18.75
CA ASP A 294 -30.28 -4.97 17.99
C ASP A 294 -29.85 -4.27 16.70
N GLN A 295 -30.78 -3.63 15.98
CA GLN A 295 -30.48 -2.80 14.82
C GLN A 295 -29.59 -1.60 15.18
N THR A 296 -29.78 -1.00 16.36
CA THR A 296 -29.01 0.15 16.83
C THR A 296 -27.59 -0.26 17.25
N MET A 297 -27.43 -1.40 17.93
CA MET A 297 -26.12 -1.94 18.30
C MET A 297 -25.33 -2.39 17.06
N GLN A 298 -25.98 -3.06 16.11
CA GLN A 298 -25.34 -3.47 14.85
C GLN A 298 -24.89 -2.26 14.03
N PHE A 299 -25.71 -1.20 14.00
CA PHE A 299 -25.36 0.07 13.36
C PHE A 299 -24.18 0.78 14.05
N GLN A 300 -24.12 0.79 15.39
CA GLN A 300 -22.99 1.37 16.13
C GLN A 300 -21.68 0.59 15.90
N ALA A 301 -21.75 -0.74 15.80
CA ALA A 301 -20.60 -1.58 15.47
C ALA A 301 -20.11 -1.29 14.04
N GLU A 302 -21.02 -1.21 13.06
CA GLU A 302 -20.69 -0.85 11.67
C GLU A 302 -20.14 0.58 11.54
N HIS A 303 -20.65 1.53 12.32
CA HIS A 303 -20.14 2.90 12.37
C HIS A 303 -18.70 2.93 12.91
N ARG A 304 -18.38 2.17 13.97
CA ARG A 304 -17.00 2.07 14.50
C ARG A 304 -16.03 1.48 13.47
N VAL A 305 -16.46 0.45 12.73
CA VAL A 305 -15.68 -0.13 11.63
C VAL A 305 -15.49 0.89 10.50
N THR A 306 -16.51 1.68 10.17
CA THR A 306 -16.40 2.68 9.10
C THR A 306 -15.49 3.85 9.49
N VAL A 307 -15.52 4.29 10.75
CA VAL A 307 -14.62 5.33 11.28
C VAL A 307 -13.17 4.87 11.27
N THR A 308 -12.89 3.62 11.67
CA THR A 308 -11.52 3.07 11.63
C THR A 308 -11.02 2.92 10.21
N VAL A 309 -11.87 2.49 9.26
CA VAL A 309 -11.52 2.48 7.83
C VAL A 309 -11.24 3.90 7.34
N CYS A 310 -12.10 4.89 7.63
CA CYS A 310 -11.85 6.30 7.30
C CYS A 310 -10.50 6.78 7.86
N ALA A 311 -10.16 6.42 9.09
CA ALA A 311 -8.89 6.81 9.72
C ALA A 311 -7.68 6.16 9.01
N ILE A 312 -7.73 4.86 8.73
CA ILE A 312 -6.69 4.13 7.97
C ILE A 312 -6.47 4.78 6.60
N VAL A 313 -7.57 5.05 5.93
CA VAL A 313 -7.64 5.64 4.59
C VAL A 313 -7.16 7.10 4.57
N THR A 314 -7.49 7.88 5.60
CA THR A 314 -6.99 9.25 5.76
C THR A 314 -5.50 9.24 6.05
N CYS A 315 -5.03 8.34 6.92
CA CYS A 315 -3.61 8.16 7.19
C CYS A 315 -2.84 7.75 5.93
N PHE A 316 -3.39 6.86 5.11
CA PHE A 316 -2.82 6.47 3.82
C PHE A 316 -2.81 7.63 2.80
N THR A 317 -3.85 8.48 2.77
CA THR A 317 -3.88 9.67 1.89
C THR A 317 -2.85 10.72 2.33
N ILE A 318 -2.68 10.91 3.64
CA ILE A 318 -1.71 11.85 4.21
C ILE A 318 -0.28 11.35 3.99
N THR A 319 -0.04 10.05 4.09
CA THR A 319 1.28 9.46 3.82
C THR A 319 1.58 9.44 2.32
N GLN A 320 0.65 9.02 1.45
CA GLN A 320 0.93 8.88 0.01
C GLN A 320 0.77 10.20 -0.78
N GLY A 321 -0.03 11.14 -0.26
CA GLY A 321 -0.37 12.41 -0.93
C GLY A 321 0.83 13.31 -1.27
N PRO A 322 1.77 13.57 -0.34
CA PRO A 322 2.96 14.37 -0.64
C PRO A 322 3.81 13.78 -1.78
N SER A 323 3.92 12.46 -1.85
CA SER A 323 4.63 11.76 -2.93
C SER A 323 3.92 11.89 -4.28
N ALA A 324 2.59 11.86 -4.26
CA ALA A 324 1.75 12.06 -5.45
C ALA A 324 1.92 13.45 -6.07
N ILE A 325 1.94 14.47 -5.21
CA ILE A 325 2.08 15.87 -5.61
C ILE A 325 3.47 16.06 -6.23
N MET A 326 4.52 15.53 -5.60
CA MET A 326 5.87 15.68 -6.12
C MET A 326 6.10 14.96 -7.45
N LEU A 327 5.49 13.78 -7.63
CA LEU A 327 5.55 13.05 -8.90
C LEU A 327 4.76 13.75 -10.00
N SER A 328 3.60 14.31 -9.67
CA SER A 328 2.78 15.08 -10.61
C SER A 328 3.50 16.35 -11.04
N ILE A 329 4.15 17.06 -10.11
CA ILE A 329 4.97 18.24 -10.43
C ILE A 329 6.15 17.83 -11.32
N ASN A 330 6.85 16.74 -11.02
CA ASN A 330 7.95 16.24 -11.88
C ASN A 330 7.48 15.87 -13.30
N PHE A 331 6.30 15.25 -13.41
CA PHE A 331 5.73 14.86 -14.69
C PHE A 331 5.27 16.07 -15.52
N PHE A 332 4.63 17.06 -14.89
CA PHE A 332 4.11 18.25 -15.57
C PHE A 332 5.17 19.33 -15.85
N PHE A 333 6.16 19.52 -14.97
CA PHE A 333 7.13 20.61 -15.07
C PHE A 333 8.51 20.22 -15.60
N GLY A 334 8.71 18.96 -16.00
CA GLY A 334 9.83 18.48 -16.81
C GLY A 334 11.22 19.04 -16.47
N THR A 335 11.98 18.33 -15.63
CA THR A 335 13.46 18.33 -15.51
C THR A 335 14.27 19.63 -15.61
N GLN A 336 13.70 20.84 -15.50
CA GLN A 336 14.49 22.06 -15.44
C GLN A 336 14.76 22.46 -13.99
N ARG A 337 16.03 22.32 -13.61
CA ARG A 337 16.69 22.85 -12.40
C ARG A 337 16.65 21.94 -11.17
N GLN A 338 17.47 20.88 -11.20
CA GLN A 338 17.83 20.09 -10.01
C GLN A 338 18.65 20.93 -9.02
N SER A 339 17.98 21.53 -8.04
CA SER A 339 18.62 21.98 -6.79
C SER A 339 18.82 20.78 -5.85
N ALA A 340 19.80 20.85 -4.95
CA ALA A 340 20.01 19.81 -3.92
C ALA A 340 18.75 19.58 -3.08
N LEU A 341 17.97 20.64 -2.81
CA LEU A 341 16.68 20.58 -2.12
C LEU A 341 15.65 19.73 -2.90
N TRP A 342 15.62 19.85 -4.23
CA TRP A 342 14.77 19.03 -5.10
C TRP A 342 15.17 17.56 -5.09
N TYR A 343 16.47 17.25 -5.04
CA TYR A 343 16.96 15.88 -4.91
C TYR A 343 16.57 15.28 -3.56
N HIS A 344 16.74 16.01 -2.46
CA HIS A 344 16.32 15.57 -1.13
C HIS A 344 14.80 15.38 -1.04
N ALA A 345 14.02 16.30 -1.58
CA ALA A 345 12.57 16.18 -1.62
C ALA A 345 12.10 15.01 -2.49
N ASN A 346 12.75 14.76 -3.64
CA ASN A 346 12.47 13.61 -4.50
C ASN A 346 12.95 12.29 -3.88
N THR A 347 14.02 12.30 -3.08
CA THR A 347 14.48 11.13 -2.32
C THR A 347 13.49 10.81 -1.19
N VAL A 348 13.06 11.81 -0.42
CA VAL A 348 12.04 11.65 0.64
C VAL A 348 10.71 11.15 0.05
N THR A 349 10.25 11.70 -1.07
CA THR A 349 9.00 11.29 -1.73
C THR A 349 9.10 9.98 -2.50
N SER A 350 10.25 9.67 -3.10
CA SER A 350 10.51 8.35 -3.71
C SER A 350 10.86 7.27 -2.69
N CYS A 351 11.10 7.62 -1.43
CA CYS A 351 11.17 6.69 -0.30
C CYS A 351 9.79 6.41 0.32
N LEU A 352 8.84 7.36 0.23
CA LEU A 352 7.43 7.11 0.58
C LEU A 352 6.67 6.33 -0.50
N LYS A 353 7.16 6.39 -1.74
CA LYS A 353 6.77 5.49 -2.82
C LYS A 353 7.71 4.28 -2.77
N ASN A 354 7.21 3.09 -3.06
CA ASN A 354 8.00 1.85 -3.07
C ASN A 354 8.96 1.76 -4.29
N GLY A 355 9.78 2.78 -4.53
CA GLY A 355 10.68 2.81 -5.68
C GLY A 355 11.74 3.89 -5.57
N VAL A 356 12.95 3.45 -5.25
CA VAL A 356 14.20 4.21 -5.39
C VAL A 356 14.22 4.88 -6.78
N PRO A 357 14.42 6.20 -6.88
CA PRO A 357 14.70 6.83 -8.15
C PRO A 357 16.12 6.44 -8.53
N LEU A 358 16.27 5.49 -9.44
CA LEU A 358 17.55 5.02 -9.99
C LEU A 358 18.26 6.07 -10.89
N THR A 359 17.87 7.34 -10.82
CA THR A 359 18.62 8.45 -11.39
C THR A 359 19.57 9.01 -10.33
N THR A 360 20.56 8.20 -9.92
CA THR A 360 21.73 8.78 -9.26
C THR A 360 22.48 9.63 -10.30
N PRO A 361 22.93 10.85 -9.95
CA PRO A 361 23.84 11.64 -10.77
C PRO A 361 25.25 11.03 -10.64
N GLU A 362 25.40 9.77 -11.01
CA GLU A 362 26.68 9.05 -11.07
C GLU A 362 27.54 9.48 -12.27
N ASN A 363 27.10 10.51 -13.02
CA ASN A 363 27.85 11.13 -14.10
C ASN A 363 28.89 12.15 -13.63
N ARG A 364 28.90 12.56 -12.35
CA ARG A 364 29.86 13.58 -11.85
C ARG A 364 31.02 13.03 -11.01
N ARG A 365 30.99 11.79 -10.52
CA ARG A 365 32.07 11.22 -9.69
C ARG A 365 33.12 10.40 -10.45
N PHE A 366 32.85 10.00 -11.68
CA PHE A 366 33.76 9.21 -12.50
C PHE A 366 34.42 9.97 -13.66
N SER A 367 34.20 11.29 -13.78
CA SER A 367 35.03 12.14 -14.65
C SER A 367 36.47 12.32 -14.14
N LEU A 368 36.78 11.80 -12.94
CA LEU A 368 38.12 11.73 -12.36
C LEU A 368 38.82 10.39 -12.59
N ILE A 369 38.15 9.42 -13.24
CA ILE A 369 38.74 8.15 -13.65
C ILE A 369 38.42 7.97 -15.14
N ARG A 370 39.03 8.84 -15.95
CA ARG A 370 39.26 8.59 -17.37
C ARG A 370 40.76 8.58 -17.58
#